data_AF-A0A926V0L0-F1
#
_entry.id   AF-A0A926V0L0-F1
#
_cell.length_a   1.000
_cell.length_b   1.000
_cell.length_c   1.000
_cell.angle_alpha   90.00
_cell.angle_beta   90.00
_cell.angle_gamma   90.00
#
_symmetry.space_group_name_H-M   'P 1'
#
loop_
_entity.id
_entity.type
_entity.pdbx_description
1 polymer ?
#
loop_
_entity_poly.entity_id
_entity_poly.type
_entity_poly.pdbx_seq_one_letter_code
_entity_poly.pdbx_strand_id
1 'polypeptide(L)'
;MQCEGCGQGLHDVAVDWVLRQVHDLPPLRLWVSEHQVEEKRCPCCGVLNQATFPSEVNSVVQYGSGITGLMVYLMVGQLLPSMRVCDLLRDVVGCELSEETLYNAYPL
;
A
#
# COMPACT_ATOMS: atom_id res chain seq x y z
N MET A 1 26.17 1.53 -33.16
CA MET A 1 25.24 2.49 -33.80
C MET A 1 25.78 2.86 -35.17
N GLN A 2 24.93 3.13 -36.16
CA GLN A 2 25.30 3.58 -37.51
C GLN A 2 24.71 4.97 -37.76
N CYS A 3 25.39 5.78 -38.57
CA CYS A 3 24.87 7.07 -39.00
C CYS A 3 23.68 6.86 -39.97
N GLU A 4 22.53 7.47 -39.69
CA GLU A 4 21.34 7.38 -40.55
C GLU A 4 21.54 8.07 -41.92
N GLY A 5 22.45 9.04 -42.02
CA GLY A 5 22.71 9.77 -43.26
C GLY A 5 23.71 9.10 -44.21
N CYS A 6 24.78 8.48 -43.68
CA CYS A 6 25.87 7.91 -44.50
C CYS A 6 26.21 6.44 -44.21
N GLY A 7 25.57 5.82 -43.21
CA GLY A 7 25.79 4.42 -42.86
C GLY A 7 27.09 4.09 -42.11
N GLN A 8 27.97 5.07 -41.89
CA GLN A 8 29.23 4.85 -41.16
C GLN A 8 28.99 4.39 -39.71
N GLY A 9 29.81 3.47 -39.21
CA GLY A 9 29.76 3.02 -37.82
C GLY A 9 30.22 4.10 -36.83
N LEU A 10 29.51 4.23 -35.71
CA LEU A 10 29.72 5.26 -34.68
C LEU A 10 30.23 4.69 -33.34
N HIS A 11 30.84 3.50 -33.33
CA HIS A 11 31.23 2.80 -32.09
C HIS A 11 32.39 3.47 -31.34
N ASP A 12 33.27 4.19 -32.05
CA ASP A 12 34.42 4.90 -31.46
C ASP A 12 34.14 6.39 -31.19
N VAL A 13 32.90 6.84 -31.40
CA VAL A 13 32.50 8.24 -31.19
C VAL A 13 32.07 8.44 -29.73
N ALA A 14 32.51 9.54 -29.11
CA ALA A 14 32.11 9.89 -27.75
C ALA A 14 30.58 10.08 -27.66
N VAL A 15 29.99 9.58 -26.57
CA VAL A 15 28.55 9.66 -26.33
C VAL A 15 28.21 10.92 -25.54
N ASP A 16 27.36 11.77 -26.10
CA ASP A 16 26.62 12.80 -25.36
C ASP A 16 25.22 12.29 -25.00
N TRP A 17 24.78 12.54 -23.77
CA TRP A 17 23.46 12.12 -23.29
C TRP A 17 22.45 13.26 -23.35
N VAL A 18 21.27 13.00 -23.93
CA VAL A 18 20.12 13.91 -23.87
C VAL A 18 19.05 13.28 -22.99
N LEU A 19 18.80 13.88 -21.83
CA LEU A 19 17.88 13.34 -20.82
C LEU A 19 16.48 13.95 -20.96
N ARG A 20 15.45 13.11 -20.84
CA ARG A 20 14.04 13.51 -20.69
C ARG A 20 13.38 12.63 -19.64
N GLN A 21 12.48 13.19 -18.85
CA GLN A 21 11.79 12.47 -17.78
C GLN A 21 10.29 12.65 -17.92
N VAL A 22 9.54 11.57 -17.67
CA VAL A 22 8.11 11.61 -17.41
C VAL A 22 7.92 11.21 -15.95
N HIS A 23 7.23 12.04 -15.19
CA HIS A 23 6.90 11.77 -13.80
C HIS A 23 5.44 11.33 -13.76
N ASP A 24 5.19 10.11 -13.30
CA ASP A 24 3.85 9.51 -13.27
C ASP A 24 3.61 8.84 -11.91
N LEU A 25 2.35 8.60 -11.58
CA LEU A 25 1.96 7.90 -10.36
C LEU A 25 2.02 6.38 -10.59
N PRO A 26 2.54 5.61 -9.61
CA PRO A 26 2.29 4.17 -9.64
C PRO A 26 0.79 3.92 -9.43
N PRO A 27 0.28 2.72 -9.80
CA PRO A 27 -1.09 2.38 -9.49
C PRO A 27 -1.34 2.41 -7.97
N LEU A 28 -2.26 3.26 -7.55
CA LEU A 28 -2.62 3.47 -6.15
C LEU A 28 -3.66 2.42 -5.74
N ARG A 29 -3.27 1.51 -4.83
CA ARG A 29 -4.15 0.46 -4.32
C ARG A 29 -3.72 0.01 -2.93
N LEU A 30 -4.67 -0.42 -2.11
CA LEU A 30 -4.38 -1.03 -0.82
C LEU A 30 -3.61 -2.35 -1.01
N TRP A 31 -2.54 -2.53 -0.23
CA TRP A 31 -1.84 -3.81 -0.10
C TRP A 31 -2.36 -4.56 1.11
N VAL A 32 -2.85 -5.78 0.92
CA VAL A 32 -3.41 -6.62 1.98
C VAL A 32 -2.57 -7.89 2.12
N SER A 33 -2.06 -8.12 3.32
CA SER A 33 -1.38 -9.38 3.69
C SER A 33 -2.31 -10.19 4.59
N GLU A 34 -2.75 -11.35 4.10
CA GLU A 34 -3.53 -12.28 4.90
C GLU A 34 -2.61 -13.20 5.70
N HIS A 35 -2.85 -13.30 7.01
CA HIS A 35 -2.16 -14.23 7.89
C HIS A 35 -3.10 -15.38 8.22
N GLN A 36 -2.63 -16.61 8.06
CA GLN A 36 -3.39 -17.82 8.37
C GLN A 36 -2.63 -18.65 9.40
N VAL A 37 -3.37 -19.23 10.34
CA VAL A 37 -2.86 -20.17 11.34
C VAL A 37 -3.68 -21.45 11.29
N GLU A 38 -3.05 -22.58 11.56
CA GLU A 38 -3.78 -23.84 11.65
C GLU A 38 -4.64 -23.88 12.92
N GLU A 39 -5.87 -24.38 12.79
CA GLU A 39 -6.75 -24.70 13.91
C GLU A 39 -7.26 -26.14 13.77
N LYS A 40 -7.10 -26.96 14.82
CA LYS A 40 -7.48 -28.37 14.81
C LYS A 40 -8.15 -28.76 16.12
N ARG A 41 -9.23 -29.53 16.02
CA ARG A 41 -9.89 -30.13 17.18
C ARG A 41 -9.33 -31.53 17.43
N CYS A 42 -8.87 -31.80 18.65
CA CYS A 42 -8.36 -33.12 19.03
C CYS A 42 -9.48 -34.17 18.92
N PRO A 43 -9.31 -35.26 18.16
CA PRO A 43 -10.35 -36.28 18.00
C PRO A 43 -10.59 -37.09 19.28
N CYS A 44 -9.62 -37.14 20.19
CA CYS A 44 -9.72 -37.93 21.43
C CYS A 44 -10.43 -37.18 22.56
N CYS A 45 -10.15 -35.89 22.76
CA CYS A 45 -10.68 -35.11 23.90
C CYS A 45 -11.49 -33.88 23.49
N GLY A 46 -11.60 -33.57 22.20
CA GLY A 46 -12.39 -32.45 21.68
C GLY A 46 -11.78 -31.06 21.87
N VAL A 47 -10.60 -30.94 22.50
CA VAL A 47 -9.92 -29.65 22.74
C VAL A 47 -9.50 -29.00 21.42
N LEU A 48 -9.74 -27.69 21.30
CA LEU A 48 -9.31 -26.88 20.16
C LEU A 48 -7.86 -26.43 20.34
N ASN A 49 -7.03 -26.68 19.33
CA ASN A 49 -5.63 -26.27 19.31
C ASN A 49 -5.45 -25.32 18.13
N GLN A 50 -4.90 -24.14 18.39
CA GLN A 50 -4.68 -23.11 17.39
C GLN A 50 -3.20 -22.72 17.41
N ALA A 51 -2.60 -22.59 16.22
CA ALA A 51 -1.27 -22.00 16.10
C ALA A 51 -1.33 -20.48 16.34
N THR A 52 -0.21 -19.89 16.74
CA THR A 52 -0.16 -18.47 17.11
C THR A 52 0.09 -17.59 15.89
N PHE A 53 -0.60 -16.45 15.80
CA PHE A 53 -0.28 -15.38 14.86
C PHE A 53 1.04 -14.67 15.23
N PRO A 54 1.70 -13.97 14.29
CA PRO A 54 2.74 -13.01 14.62
C PRO A 54 2.25 -11.96 15.63
N SER A 55 3.13 -11.47 16.50
CA SER A 55 2.78 -10.54 17.59
C SER A 55 2.10 -9.24 17.13
N GLU A 56 2.44 -8.81 15.92
CA GLU A 56 1.94 -7.62 15.26
C GLU A 56 0.55 -7.81 14.65
N VAL A 57 0.06 -9.05 14.50
CA VAL A 57 -1.26 -9.40 13.97
C VAL A 57 -2.18 -9.73 15.15
N ASN A 58 -2.87 -8.71 15.65
CA ASN A 58 -3.66 -8.80 16.90
C ASN A 58 -5.16 -8.57 16.70
N SER A 59 -5.59 -8.22 15.49
CA SER A 59 -6.98 -7.96 15.14
C SER A 59 -7.37 -8.67 13.86
N VAL A 60 -8.66 -8.99 13.70
CA VAL A 60 -9.19 -9.65 12.49
C VAL A 60 -8.94 -8.80 11.24
N VAL A 61 -9.09 -7.48 11.35
CA VAL A 61 -8.69 -6.49 10.35
C VAL A 61 -7.91 -5.40 11.07
N GLN A 62 -6.74 -5.05 10.56
CA GLN A 62 -5.93 -3.96 11.08
C GLN A 62 -5.25 -3.20 9.95
N TYR A 63 -5.07 -1.90 10.17
CA TYR A 63 -4.50 -0.99 9.19
C TYR A 63 -3.04 -0.69 9.52
N GLY A 64 -2.17 -0.95 8.55
CA GLY A 64 -0.73 -0.71 8.70
C GLY A 64 -0.37 0.78 8.74
N SER A 65 0.85 1.07 9.19
CA SER A 65 1.34 2.44 9.39
C SER A 65 1.23 3.34 8.17
N GLY A 66 1.39 2.82 6.95
CA GLY A 66 1.30 3.59 5.71
C GLY A 66 -0.09 4.19 5.48
N ILE A 67 -1.14 3.37 5.53
CA ILE A 67 -2.52 3.85 5.32
C ILE A 67 -3.00 4.67 6.52
N THR A 68 -2.64 4.29 7.75
CA THR A 68 -2.93 5.05 8.97
C THR A 68 -2.29 6.44 8.93
N GLY A 69 -1.03 6.53 8.49
CA GLY A 69 -0.34 7.81 8.31
C GLY A 69 -1.02 8.69 7.25
N LEU A 70 -1.51 8.09 6.16
CA LEU A 70 -2.28 8.82 5.15
C LEU A 70 -3.61 9.34 5.71
N MET A 71 -4.35 8.54 6.50
CA MET A 71 -5.58 8.97 7.17
C MET A 71 -5.32 10.21 8.05
N VAL A 72 -4.30 10.13 8.92
CA VAL A 72 -3.90 11.23 9.82
C VAL A 72 -3.49 12.46 9.03
N TYR A 73 -2.68 12.29 7.98
CA TYR A 73 -2.25 13.40 7.14
C TYR A 73 -3.42 14.12 6.47
N LEU A 74 -4.39 13.37 5.94
CA LEU A 74 -5.57 13.94 5.29
C LEU A 74 -6.49 14.66 6.30
N MET A 75 -6.71 14.08 7.48
CA MET A 75 -7.58 14.67 8.50
C MET A 75 -6.94 15.83 9.25
N VAL A 76 -5.72 15.66 9.75
CA VAL A 76 -5.04 16.61 10.64
C VAL A 76 -4.15 17.55 9.84
N GLY A 77 -3.41 17.02 8.88
CA GLY A 77 -2.49 17.81 8.05
C GLY A 77 -3.20 18.63 6.99
N GLN A 78 -4.25 18.09 6.36
CA GLN A 78 -5.01 18.76 5.29
C GLN A 78 -6.39 19.24 5.73
N LEU A 79 -6.80 18.97 6.98
CA LEU A 79 -8.08 19.41 7.56
C LEU A 79 -9.30 18.96 6.76
N LEU A 80 -9.21 17.79 6.11
CA LEU A 80 -10.34 17.22 5.38
C LEU A 80 -11.35 16.62 6.37
N PRO A 81 -12.66 16.89 6.18
CA PRO A 81 -13.70 16.19 6.93
C PRO A 81 -13.57 14.67 6.75
N SER A 82 -13.79 13.91 7.82
CA SER A 82 -13.69 12.44 7.87
C SER A 82 -14.40 11.75 6.69
N MET A 83 -15.64 12.14 6.40
CA MET A 83 -16.38 11.58 5.27
C MET A 83 -15.69 11.81 3.91
N ARG A 84 -15.06 12.97 3.71
CA ARG A 84 -14.29 13.28 2.50
C ARG A 84 -13.01 12.45 2.43
N VAL A 85 -12.41 12.13 3.57
CA VAL A 85 -11.27 11.21 3.64
C VAL A 85 -11.69 9.79 3.28
N CYS A 86 -12.83 9.30 3.78
CA CYS A 86 -13.38 8.00 3.39
C CYS A 86 -13.64 7.91 1.88
N ASP A 87 -14.26 8.94 1.29
CA ASP A 87 -14.52 8.98 -0.15
C ASP A 87 -13.22 8.98 -0.97
N LEU A 88 -12.24 9.80 -0.58
CA LEU A 88 -10.95 9.86 -1.27
C LEU A 88 -10.22 8.52 -1.20
N LEU A 89 -10.19 7.88 -0.03
CA LEU A 89 -9.51 6.60 0.14
C LEU A 89 -10.20 5.48 -0.65
N ARG A 90 -11.53 5.52 -0.77
CA ARG A 90 -12.27 4.61 -1.66
C ARG A 90 -11.87 4.86 -3.12
N ASP A 91 -11.94 6.10 -3.58
CA ASP A 91 -11.81 6.43 -4.99
C ASP A 91 -10.36 6.31 -5.50
N VAL A 92 -9.37 6.61 -4.66
CA VAL A 92 -7.95 6.69 -5.05
C VAL A 92 -7.18 5.43 -4.72
N VAL A 93 -7.44 4.79 -3.58
CA VAL A 93 -6.69 3.59 -3.14
C VAL A 93 -7.56 2.34 -3.03
N GLY A 94 -8.85 2.41 -3.34
CA GLY A 94 -9.78 1.28 -3.27
C GLY A 94 -10.05 0.80 -1.83
N CYS A 95 -9.85 1.67 -0.83
CA CYS A 95 -9.98 1.31 0.58
C CYS A 95 -11.30 1.84 1.14
N GLU A 96 -12.24 0.94 1.43
CA GLU A 96 -13.52 1.30 2.05
C GLU A 96 -13.40 1.31 3.57
N LEU A 97 -13.62 2.49 4.16
CA LEU A 97 -13.45 2.74 5.59
C LEU A 97 -14.69 3.41 6.17
N SER A 98 -15.00 3.09 7.44
CA SER A 98 -15.91 3.88 8.25
C SER A 98 -15.21 5.09 8.85
N GLU A 99 -15.97 6.12 9.23
CA GLU A 99 -15.42 7.28 9.93
C GLU A 99 -14.83 6.89 11.30
N GLU A 100 -15.43 5.92 11.99
CA GLU A 100 -14.89 5.36 13.24
C GLU A 100 -13.49 4.79 13.06
N THR A 101 -13.21 4.16 11.91
CA THR A 101 -11.87 3.62 11.62
C THR A 101 -10.84 4.75 11.55
N LEU A 102 -11.22 5.90 10.97
CA LEU A 102 -10.37 7.08 10.91
C LEU A 102 -10.12 7.67 12.31
N TYR A 103 -11.15 7.77 13.15
CA TYR A 103 -11.00 8.26 14.51
C TYR A 103 -10.17 7.33 15.41
N ASN A 104 -10.22 6.01 15.17
CA ASN A 104 -9.36 5.06 15.88
C ASN A 104 -7.90 5.13 15.43
N ALA A 105 -7.64 5.55 14.18
CA ALA A 105 -6.29 5.79 13.67
C ALA A 105 -5.62 7.02 14.30
N TYR A 106 -6.42 7.93 14.87
CA TYR A 106 -5.96 9.14 15.55
C TYR A 106 -6.85 9.44 16.76
N PRO A 107 -6.54 8.92 17.96
CA PRO A 107 -7.26 9.32 19.15
C PRO A 107 -6.95 10.81 19.40
N LEU A 108 -7.95 11.66 19.15
CA LEU A 108 -7.97 13.05 19.61
C LEU A 108 -7.85 13.12 21.14
#